data_AF-A0A961PND8-F1
#
_entry.id   AF-A0A961PND8-F1
#
_cell.length_a   1.000
_cell.length_b   1.000
_cell.length_c   1.000
_cell.angle_alpha   90.00
_cell.angle_beta   90.00
_cell.angle_gamma   90.00
#
_symmetry.space_group_name_H-M   'P 1'
#
loop_
_entity.id
_entity.type
_entity.pdbx_description
1 polymer ?
#
loop_
_entity_poly.entity_id
_entity_poly.type
_entity_poly.pdbx_seq_one_letter_code
_entity_poly.pdbx_strand_id
1 'polypeptide(L)'
;MHDFFSDRSITRMLEIECQYTDEYLIGHARRVGLAGEQTNAETLERLLPTIRNDLMHEADRIRDADFARYGRIHEVAAPQENAVKLAEFLSIGEDKALDLAVTEHLFAD
;
A
#
# COMPACT_ATOMS: atom_id res chain seq x y z
N MET A 1 -10.14 -9.07 8.02
CA MET A 1 -10.71 -8.07 7.09
C MET A 1 -12.17 -8.34 6.75
N HIS A 2 -12.57 -9.55 6.33
CA HIS A 2 -14.00 -9.85 6.10
C HIS A 2 -14.88 -9.64 7.33
N ASP A 3 -14.38 -9.99 8.51
CA ASP A 3 -14.99 -9.69 9.80
C ASP A 3 -15.31 -8.19 9.95
N PHE A 4 -14.35 -7.33 9.66
CA PHE A 4 -14.51 -5.87 9.75
C PHE A 4 -15.51 -5.30 8.73
N PHE A 5 -15.55 -5.87 7.52
CA PHE A 5 -16.52 -5.50 6.48
C PHE A 5 -17.91 -6.13 6.68
N SER A 6 -18.03 -7.12 7.57
CA SER A 6 -19.31 -7.78 7.91
C SER A 6 -20.09 -7.08 9.02
N ASP A 7 -19.48 -6.10 9.69
CA ASP A 7 -20.17 -5.28 10.69
C ASP A 7 -21.19 -4.32 10.03
N ARG A 8 -22.11 -3.76 10.83
CA ARG A 8 -23.16 -2.83 10.37
C ARG A 8 -22.63 -1.45 9.96
N SER A 9 -21.36 -1.19 10.21
CA SER A 9 -20.69 0.06 9.89
C SER A 9 -20.45 0.21 8.39
N ILE A 10 -20.50 1.45 7.87
CA ILE A 10 -20.05 1.73 6.50
C ILE A 10 -18.53 1.73 6.50
N THR A 11 -17.94 0.62 6.08
CA THR A 11 -16.48 0.48 5.95
C THR A 11 -16.04 0.87 4.55
N ARG A 12 -15.01 1.73 4.47
CA ARG A 12 -14.27 2.05 3.24
C ARG A 12 -12.82 1.65 3.43
N MET A 13 -12.16 1.19 2.37
CA MET A 13 -10.74 0.86 2.39
C MET A 13 -10.03 1.50 1.21
N LEU A 14 -8.86 2.06 1.47
CA LEU A 14 -7.96 2.64 0.48
C LEU A 14 -6.63 1.89 0.54
N GLU A 15 -6.29 1.15 -0.50
CA GLU A 15 -4.93 0.63 -0.69
C GLU A 15 -4.02 1.74 -1.22
N ILE A 16 -2.84 1.88 -0.60
CA ILE A 16 -1.78 2.78 -1.07
C ILE A 16 -0.68 1.89 -1.65
N GLU A 17 -0.55 1.90 -2.98
CA GLU A 17 0.45 1.11 -3.68
C GLU A 17 1.69 1.98 -3.97
N CYS A 18 2.77 1.70 -3.26
CA CYS A 18 4.07 2.36 -3.43
C CYS A 18 5.08 1.46 -4.15
N GLN A 19 6.13 2.06 -4.68
CA GLN A 19 7.29 1.34 -5.19
C GLN A 19 8.20 0.90 -4.03
N TYR A 20 8.43 -0.40 -3.94
CA TYR A 20 9.34 -0.96 -2.93
C TYR A 20 10.75 -1.12 -3.51
N THR A 21 11.64 -0.22 -3.11
CA THR A 21 13.08 -0.35 -3.35
C THR A 21 13.67 -1.49 -2.52
N ASP A 22 14.82 -2.00 -2.94
CA ASP A 22 15.49 -3.06 -2.18
C ASP A 22 15.94 -2.56 -0.80
N GLU A 23 16.34 -1.29 -0.67
CA GLU A 23 16.66 -0.67 0.61
C GLU A 23 15.46 -0.67 1.56
N TYR A 24 14.27 -0.33 1.04
CA TYR A 24 13.03 -0.37 1.82
C TYR A 24 12.73 -1.81 2.27
N LEU A 25 12.84 -2.79 1.37
CA LEU A 25 12.57 -4.19 1.68
C LEU A 25 13.58 -4.78 2.69
N ILE A 26 14.85 -4.39 2.63
CA ILE A 26 15.85 -4.75 3.65
C ILE A 26 15.46 -4.13 5.01
N GLY A 27 15.05 -2.86 5.01
CA GLY A 27 14.54 -2.20 6.22
C GLY A 27 13.32 -2.93 6.80
N HIS A 28 12.37 -3.31 5.94
CA HIS A 28 11.20 -4.10 6.31
C HIS A 28 11.61 -5.45 6.93
N ALA A 29 12.48 -6.22 6.27
CA ALA A 29 12.96 -7.52 6.77
C ALA A 29 13.52 -7.44 8.19
N ARG A 30 14.23 -6.34 8.51
CA ARG A 30 14.74 -6.08 9.86
C ARG A 30 13.63 -5.76 10.85
N ARG A 31 12.69 -4.88 10.48
CA ARG A 31 11.56 -4.47 11.35
C ARG A 31 10.66 -5.64 11.73
N VAL A 32 10.44 -6.59 10.80
CA VAL A 32 9.60 -7.77 11.05
C VAL A 32 10.36 -8.96 11.63
N GLY A 33 11.67 -8.83 11.90
CA GLY A 33 12.49 -9.87 12.51
C GLY A 33 12.90 -11.01 11.57
N LEU A 34 12.77 -10.83 10.25
CA LEU A 34 13.26 -11.79 9.24
C LEU A 34 14.78 -11.73 9.08
N ALA A 35 15.40 -10.58 9.39
CA ALA A 35 16.85 -10.40 9.37
C ALA A 35 17.33 -9.59 10.58
N GLY A 36 18.51 -9.92 11.10
CA GLY A 36 19.16 -9.20 12.19
C GLY A 36 20.34 -8.34 11.72
N GLU A 37 20.96 -7.61 12.63
CA GLU A 37 22.15 -6.79 12.32
C GLU A 37 23.33 -7.59 11.76
N GLN A 38 23.43 -8.88 12.14
CA GLN A 38 24.50 -9.79 11.72
C GLN A 38 24.16 -10.55 10.42
N THR A 39 22.97 -10.36 9.84
CA THR A 39 22.61 -10.99 8.56
C THR A 39 23.44 -10.37 7.45
N ASN A 40 24.22 -11.18 6.73
CA ASN A 40 25.08 -10.71 5.65
C ASN A 40 24.27 -10.30 4.40
N ALA A 41 24.90 -9.50 3.53
CA ALA A 41 24.26 -8.95 2.33
C ALA A 41 23.76 -10.04 1.37
N GLU A 42 24.57 -11.08 1.12
CA GLU A 42 24.19 -12.20 0.23
C GLU A 42 22.91 -12.90 0.71
N THR A 43 22.77 -13.10 2.02
CA THR A 43 21.56 -13.71 2.60
C THR A 43 20.36 -12.77 2.44
N LEU A 44 20.54 -11.46 2.65
CA LEU A 44 19.48 -10.47 2.43
C LEU A 44 19.02 -10.44 0.97
N GLU A 45 19.93 -10.40 0.02
CA GLU A 45 19.63 -10.42 -1.42
C GLU A 45 18.82 -11.65 -1.82
N ARG A 46 19.12 -12.81 -1.23
CA ARG A 46 18.36 -14.04 -1.46
C ARG A 46 16.94 -14.01 -0.88
N LEU A 47 16.68 -13.19 0.14
CA LEU A 47 15.35 -13.03 0.75
C LEU A 47 14.49 -12.00 0.01
N LEU A 48 15.09 -11.02 -0.67
CA LEU A 48 14.37 -9.94 -1.34
C LEU A 48 13.26 -10.42 -2.29
N PRO A 49 13.48 -11.43 -3.19
CA PRO A 49 12.42 -11.93 -4.05
C PRO A 49 11.26 -12.53 -3.28
N THR A 50 11.54 -13.24 -2.18
CA THR A 50 10.51 -13.85 -1.33
C THR A 50 9.67 -12.79 -0.64
N ILE A 51 10.28 -11.76 -0.07
CA ILE A 51 9.57 -10.64 0.57
C ILE A 51 8.72 -9.90 -0.46
N ARG A 52 9.28 -9.62 -1.64
CA ARG A 52 8.57 -8.94 -2.73
C ARG A 52 7.34 -9.74 -3.17
N ASN A 53 7.49 -11.06 -3.34
CA ASN A 53 6.37 -11.93 -3.68
C ASN A 53 5.32 -11.99 -2.58
N ASP A 54 5.71 -12.04 -1.31
CA ASP A 54 4.78 -12.06 -0.17
C ASP A 54 3.91 -10.79 -0.14
N LEU A 55 4.52 -9.61 -0.29
CA LEU A 55 3.79 -8.34 -0.37
C LEU A 55 2.84 -8.29 -1.58
N MET A 56 3.28 -8.79 -2.75
CA MET A 56 2.42 -8.89 -3.93
C MET A 56 1.25 -9.84 -3.69
N HIS A 57 1.49 -11.01 -3.08
CA HIS A 57 0.46 -11.98 -2.78
C HIS A 57 -0.59 -11.43 -1.80
N GLU A 58 -0.18 -10.69 -0.77
CA GLU A 58 -1.13 -10.06 0.15
C GLU A 58 -1.96 -8.95 -0.53
N ALA A 59 -1.34 -8.14 -1.39
CA ALA A 59 -2.05 -7.14 -2.19
C ALA A 59 -3.07 -7.80 -3.15
N ASP A 60 -2.70 -8.90 -3.80
CA ASP A 60 -3.61 -9.66 -4.66
C ASP A 60 -4.78 -10.25 -3.87
N ARG A 61 -4.53 -10.81 -2.67
CA ARG A 61 -5.60 -11.30 -1.78
C ARG A 61 -6.58 -10.21 -1.36
N ILE A 62 -6.10 -8.98 -1.16
CA ILE A 62 -6.97 -7.83 -0.86
C ILE A 62 -7.88 -7.52 -2.03
N ARG A 63 -7.34 -7.55 -3.26
CA ARG A 63 -8.10 -7.28 -4.49
C ARG A 63 -9.11 -8.38 -4.78
N ASP A 64 -8.71 -9.63 -4.63
CA ASP A 64 -9.56 -10.80 -4.84
C ASP A 64 -10.72 -10.91 -3.82
N ALA A 65 -10.61 -10.23 -2.68
CA ALA A 65 -11.65 -10.19 -1.67
C ALA A 65 -12.85 -9.30 -2.05
N ASP A 66 -12.76 -8.51 -3.13
CA ASP A 66 -13.84 -7.74 -3.75
C ASP A 66 -14.70 -6.92 -2.76
N PHE A 67 -14.03 -6.16 -1.88
CA PHE A 67 -14.73 -5.35 -0.90
C PHE A 67 -15.52 -4.20 -1.57
N ALA A 68 -16.81 -4.07 -1.25
CA ALA A 68 -17.75 -3.15 -1.90
C ALA A 68 -17.36 -1.65 -1.92
N ARG A 69 -16.43 -1.21 -1.07
CA ARG A 69 -15.94 0.18 -0.98
C ARG A 69 -14.42 0.23 -0.92
N TYR A 70 -13.82 -0.51 -1.83
CA TYR A 70 -12.39 -0.57 -2.04
C TYR A 70 -11.96 0.46 -3.10
N GLY A 71 -10.98 1.28 -2.75
CA GLY A 71 -10.26 2.16 -3.65
C GLY A 71 -8.76 1.88 -3.57
N ARG A 72 -8.02 2.32 -4.59
CA ARG A 72 -6.56 2.17 -4.65
C ARG A 72 -5.94 3.40 -5.28
N ILE A 73 -4.85 3.89 -4.68
CA ILE A 73 -3.97 4.90 -5.27
C ILE A 73 -2.60 4.30 -5.56
N HIS A 74 -1.93 4.83 -6.59
CA HIS A 74 -0.62 4.36 -7.03
C HIS A 74 0.37 5.51 -7.06
N GLU A 75 1.56 5.30 -6.50
CA GLU A 75 2.64 6.30 -6.51
C GLU A 75 3.02 6.73 -7.94
N VAL A 76 2.96 5.80 -8.90
CA VAL A 76 3.32 6.04 -10.30
C VAL A 76 2.17 6.59 -11.16
N ALA A 77 0.94 6.64 -10.63
CA ALA A 77 -0.20 7.17 -11.35
C ALA A 77 -0.18 8.70 -11.38
N ALA A 78 -0.83 9.29 -12.39
CA ALA A 78 -1.00 10.74 -12.42
C ALA A 78 -1.81 11.20 -11.19
N PRO A 79 -1.49 12.36 -10.59
CA PRO A 79 -2.22 12.87 -9.43
C PRO A 79 -3.74 12.95 -9.65
N GLN A 80 -4.19 13.22 -10.87
CA GLN A 80 -5.60 13.26 -11.24
C GLN A 80 -6.29 11.91 -11.09
N GLU A 81 -5.61 10.81 -11.40
CA GLU A 81 -6.15 9.46 -11.23
C GLU A 81 -6.30 9.12 -9.74
N ASN A 82 -5.29 9.46 -8.94
CA ASN A 82 -5.32 9.29 -7.48
C ASN A 82 -6.38 10.17 -6.83
N ALA A 83 -6.57 11.40 -7.32
CA ALA A 83 -7.55 12.35 -6.81
C ALA A 83 -8.99 11.80 -6.91
N VAL A 84 -9.35 11.11 -7.99
CA VAL A 84 -10.67 10.47 -8.12
C VAL A 84 -10.91 9.47 -6.98
N LYS A 85 -9.91 8.65 -6.67
CA LYS A 85 -10.00 7.64 -5.61
C LYS A 85 -10.01 8.25 -4.21
N LEU A 86 -9.24 9.32 -4.00
CA LEU A 86 -9.25 10.09 -2.76
C LEU A 86 -10.60 10.80 -2.54
N ALA A 87 -11.20 11.38 -3.58
CA ALA A 87 -12.50 12.01 -3.52
C ALA A 87 -13.60 11.00 -3.12
N GLU A 88 -13.62 9.83 -3.78
CA GLU A 88 -14.54 8.72 -3.48
C GLU A 88 -14.38 8.24 -2.03
N PHE A 89 -13.14 7.98 -1.60
CA PHE A 89 -12.83 7.43 -0.29
C PHE A 89 -13.15 8.42 0.86
N LEU A 90 -12.67 9.66 0.74
CA LEU A 90 -12.83 10.70 1.77
C LEU A 90 -14.18 11.41 1.70
N SER A 91 -14.97 11.21 0.64
CA SER A 91 -16.23 11.93 0.39
C SER A 91 -16.03 13.45 0.35
N ILE A 92 -15.00 13.89 -0.37
CA ILE A 92 -14.64 15.31 -0.56
C ILE A 92 -14.76 15.70 -2.05
N GLY A 93 -14.76 17.00 -2.34
CA GLY A 93 -14.75 17.49 -3.71
C GLY A 93 -13.42 17.21 -4.42
N GLU A 94 -13.47 17.11 -5.75
CA GLU A 94 -12.33 16.79 -6.62
C GLU A 94 -11.15 17.75 -6.43
N ASP A 95 -11.40 19.06 -6.31
CA ASP A 95 -10.34 20.06 -6.10
C ASP A 95 -9.50 19.76 -4.85
N LYS A 96 -10.17 19.45 -3.72
CA LYS A 96 -9.49 19.10 -2.48
C LYS A 96 -8.78 17.75 -2.57
N ALA A 97 -9.35 16.81 -3.31
CA ALA A 97 -8.72 15.52 -3.52
C ALA A 97 -7.47 15.64 -4.40
N LEU A 98 -7.48 16.56 -5.37
CA LEU A 98 -6.31 16.87 -6.19
C LEU A 98 -5.21 17.55 -5.37
N ASP A 99 -5.55 18.51 -4.50
CA ASP A 99 -4.61 19.12 -3.57
C ASP A 99 -3.88 18.06 -2.71
N LEU A 100 -4.63 17.05 -2.24
CA LEU A 100 -4.04 15.91 -1.53
C LEU A 100 -3.18 15.05 -2.46
N ALA A 101 -3.65 14.75 -3.67
CA ALA A 101 -2.96 13.89 -4.64
C ALA A 101 -1.61 14.44 -5.11
N VAL A 102 -1.42 15.77 -5.10
CA VAL A 102 -0.16 16.43 -5.49
C VAL A 102 0.77 16.69 -4.31
N THR A 103 0.40 16.30 -3.09
CA THR A 103 1.22 16.52 -1.90
C THR A 103 2.50 15.67 -1.98
N GLU A 104 3.67 16.30 -1.79
CA GLU A 104 4.99 15.66 -1.93
C GLU A 104 5.19 14.45 -1.01
N HIS A 105 4.48 14.39 0.10
CA HIS A 105 4.59 13.33 1.11
C HIS A 105 3.47 12.29 1.07
N LEU A 106 2.61 12.31 0.03
CA LEU A 106 1.48 11.38 -0.05
C LEU A 106 1.92 9.90 -0.04
N PHE A 107 3.07 9.61 -0.63
CA PHE A 107 3.65 8.26 -0.74
C PHE A 107 4.95 8.09 0.04
N ALA A 108 5.31 9.07 0.89
CA ALA A 108 6.50 8.98 1.73
C ALA A 108 6.24 8.08 2.95
N ASP A 109 7.16 7.13 3.23
CA ASP A 109 7.24 6.36 4.48
C ASP A 109 8.09 7.09 5.53
#